data_AF-A0AAE0I6X6-F1
#
_entry.id   AF-A0AAE0I6X6-F1
#
_cell.length_a   1.000
_cell.length_b   1.000
_cell.length_c   1.000
_cell.angle_alpha   90.00
_cell.angle_beta   90.00
_cell.angle_gamma   90.00
#
_symmetry.space_group_name_H-M   'P 1'
#
loop_
_entity.id
_entity.type
_entity.pdbx_description
1 polymer ?
#
loop_
_entity_poly.entity_id
_entity_poly.type
_entity_poly.pdbx_seq_one_letter_code
_entity_poly.pdbx_strand_id
1 'polypeptide(L)'
;MNTVTLCRKVIDCSADESYLEQPADPDIAGIGVLLAFFVPATASVFTFALAYISRGLPPEQYTHVDEVLMSTLDFIKSKFFSLLGLTPRPKAPHNGRLSGYQIFLLALSDQLLVTGVGLLISLYSQMCSLSAFSFHVVIDLVFLCQTVYLITLAALKEHFIQNPKPAKLRVWILLLYLVLLYGTIFLQYITLSYNPYHLAACEIRYYQQNLGFAVWDWGTWAWVTFIGYYSSVTSHLFPTGPDSWTMVFLSMLFAGSDSRQILDDFVAEEKQKRREKNARKHQALLTITQHTTTGKPFRMGILVRLMFVLGPEIFGELIASMVYELANSLFWYGWGIYYLASELFYDLADISPLLDMKFGQVMPLILLLVYAIAAVEAKASEKHDKNKDSDPHNKKEEESEPPHTTYTTNVNMSPVTEHPEHNPIQHSFTIPVLRRRTFGATTPAAPTGTAQAESSDTGSIELRSIQSRMSTVQLERAQTIRDDDELIDVFALAREGAGIYVNVAVLILFFLLIGYLLLTAFYMRYMVTALATLFSIRFIIKTGIAIRAVRRLKGERERCYGPGGGN
;
A
#
# COMPACT_ATOMS: atom_id res chain seq x y z
N MET A 1 45.93 15.83 11.51
CA MET A 1 45.85 16.00 10.05
C MET A 1 44.50 16.62 9.79
N ASN A 2 44.47 17.89 9.36
CA ASN A 2 43.24 18.70 9.21
C ASN A 2 42.71 18.70 7.76
N THR A 3 43.40 17.99 6.87
CA THR A 3 43.03 17.93 5.46
C THR A 3 42.20 16.69 5.16
N VAL A 4 41.26 16.85 4.24
CA VAL A 4 40.40 15.78 3.73
C VAL A 4 40.55 15.74 2.22
N THR A 5 40.90 14.57 1.69
CA THR A 5 40.89 14.33 0.24
C THR A 5 39.52 13.80 -0.14
N LEU A 6 38.65 14.68 -0.63
CA LEU A 6 37.30 14.34 -1.08
C LEU A 6 37.02 15.09 -2.40
N CYS A 7 36.17 14.52 -3.26
CA CYS A 7 35.86 15.09 -4.57
C CYS A 7 37.10 15.41 -5.44
N ARG A 8 38.18 14.63 -5.31
CA ARG A 8 39.47 14.86 -5.99
C ARG A 8 40.15 16.19 -5.63
N LYS A 9 39.70 16.87 -4.58
CA LYS A 9 40.31 18.08 -4.02
C LYS A 9 40.84 17.77 -2.61
N VAL A 10 41.94 18.42 -2.25
CA VAL A 10 42.40 18.44 -0.86
C VAL A 10 41.76 19.65 -0.23
N ILE A 11 40.87 19.43 0.73
CA ILE A 11 40.16 20.47 1.47
C ILE A 11 40.87 20.61 2.82
N ASP A 12 41.34 21.81 3.16
CA ASP A 12 41.84 22.07 4.50
C ASP A 12 40.65 22.44 5.39
N CYS A 13 40.35 21.57 6.36
CA CYS A 13 39.32 21.81 7.37
C CYS A 13 39.90 22.53 8.59
N SER A 14 40.98 23.30 8.39
CA SER A 14 41.45 24.26 9.37
C SER A 14 40.43 25.39 9.55
N ALA A 15 40.42 26.00 10.74
CA ALA A 15 39.32 26.83 11.20
C ALA A 15 39.09 28.13 10.38
N ASP A 16 39.97 28.52 9.48
CA ASP A 16 39.80 29.75 8.69
C ASP A 16 39.38 29.46 7.23
N GLU A 17 39.86 28.37 6.61
CA GLU A 17 39.53 28.02 5.21
C GLU A 17 38.23 27.21 5.07
N SER A 18 37.73 26.67 6.18
CA SER A 18 36.51 25.85 6.19
C SER A 18 35.20 26.66 6.23
N TYR A 19 35.28 27.96 6.51
CA TYR A 19 34.14 28.85 6.65
C TYR A 19 33.75 29.49 5.31
N LEU A 20 32.45 29.45 5.02
CA LEU A 20 31.85 30.18 3.92
C LEU A 20 31.23 31.46 4.47
N GLU A 21 31.60 32.61 3.88
CA GLU A 21 31.02 33.92 4.24
C GLU A 21 29.50 33.94 4.03
N GLN A 22 29.00 33.15 3.07
CA GLN A 22 27.58 32.98 2.77
C GLN A 22 27.23 31.50 2.89
N PRO A 23 26.63 31.05 4.02
CA PRO A 23 26.25 29.66 4.20
C PRO A 23 25.08 29.26 3.32
N ALA A 24 24.27 30.21 2.87
CA ALA A 24 23.14 29.92 2.02
C ALA A 24 23.49 30.10 0.54
N ASP A 25 23.42 29.01 -0.22
CA ASP A 25 23.50 29.08 -1.67
C ASP A 25 22.08 29.28 -2.25
N PRO A 26 21.76 30.46 -2.78
CA PRO A 26 20.45 30.76 -3.36
C PRO A 26 20.11 29.91 -4.58
N ASP A 27 21.08 29.33 -5.29
CA ASP A 27 20.79 28.49 -6.44
C ASP A 27 20.37 27.07 -6.03
N ILE A 28 20.63 26.69 -4.78
CA ILE A 28 20.41 25.33 -4.26
C ILE A 28 19.30 25.31 -3.19
N ALA A 29 19.34 26.25 -2.26
CA ALA A 29 18.39 26.39 -1.16
C ALA A 29 17.50 27.63 -1.30
N GLY A 30 17.55 28.33 -2.43
CA GLY A 30 16.77 29.55 -2.64
C GLY A 30 15.25 29.36 -2.62
N ILE A 31 14.52 30.45 -2.41
CA ILE A 31 13.06 30.42 -2.25
C ILE A 31 12.34 29.76 -3.43
N GLY A 32 12.84 29.95 -4.66
CA GLY A 32 12.28 29.30 -5.83
C GLY A 32 12.41 27.77 -5.81
N VAL A 33 13.56 27.26 -5.36
CA VAL A 33 13.78 25.82 -5.17
C VAL A 33 12.89 25.32 -4.03
N LEU A 34 12.89 25.99 -2.88
CA LEU A 34 12.05 25.62 -1.73
C LEU A 34 10.57 25.49 -2.14
N LEU A 35 10.02 26.48 -2.82
CA LEU A 35 8.64 26.47 -3.29
C LEU A 35 8.38 25.40 -4.35
N ALA A 36 9.34 25.14 -5.23
CA ALA A 36 9.21 24.10 -6.26
C ALA A 36 9.06 22.68 -5.70
N PHE A 37 9.53 22.43 -4.48
CA PHE A 37 9.37 21.15 -3.80
C PHE A 37 8.23 21.16 -2.78
N PHE A 38 8.10 22.24 -2.01
CA PHE A 38 7.06 22.39 -1.00
C PHE A 38 5.65 22.41 -1.60
N VAL A 39 5.42 23.17 -2.67
CA VAL A 39 4.08 23.32 -3.27
C VAL A 39 3.58 21.99 -3.84
N PRO A 40 4.36 21.24 -4.65
CA PRO A 40 3.94 19.94 -5.15
C PRO A 40 3.75 18.90 -4.03
N ALA A 41 4.60 18.89 -3.01
CA ALA A 41 4.45 18.01 -1.87
C ALA A 41 3.12 18.27 -1.13
N THR A 42 2.83 19.53 -0.82
CA THR A 42 1.57 19.97 -0.21
C THR A 42 0.37 19.61 -1.10
N ALA A 43 0.46 19.91 -2.40
CA ALA A 43 -0.60 19.63 -3.35
C ALA A 43 -0.90 18.12 -3.45
N SER A 44 0.13 17.27 -3.35
CA SER A 44 -0.05 15.81 -3.41
C SER A 44 -0.80 15.27 -2.18
N VAL A 45 -0.42 15.70 -0.97
CA VAL A 45 -1.08 15.34 0.30
C VAL A 45 -2.53 15.81 0.28
N PHE A 46 -2.77 17.06 -0.12
CA PHE A 46 -4.11 17.62 -0.19
C PHE A 46 -4.97 16.89 -1.22
N THR A 47 -4.41 16.61 -2.40
CA THR A 47 -5.12 15.86 -3.44
C THR A 47 -5.47 14.45 -2.99
N PHE A 48 -4.56 13.76 -2.32
CA PHE A 48 -4.83 12.42 -1.79
C PHE A 48 -5.90 12.43 -0.70
N ALA A 49 -5.85 13.41 0.21
CA ALA A 49 -6.89 13.60 1.21
C ALA A 49 -8.25 13.89 0.57
N LEU A 50 -8.30 14.75 -0.46
CA LEU A 50 -9.53 15.03 -1.21
C LEU A 50 -10.04 13.79 -1.94
N ALA A 51 -9.16 13.04 -2.62
CA ALA A 51 -9.52 11.82 -3.31
C ALA A 51 -10.08 10.77 -2.33
N TYR A 52 -9.49 10.62 -1.15
CA TYR A 52 -10.01 9.76 -0.09
C TYR A 52 -11.41 10.21 0.36
N ILE A 53 -11.55 11.49 0.74
CA ILE A 53 -12.79 12.07 1.28
C ILE A 53 -13.92 12.07 0.24
N SER A 54 -13.60 12.22 -1.04
CA SER A 54 -14.57 12.25 -2.14
C SER A 54 -14.87 10.89 -2.75
N ARG A 55 -14.30 9.79 -2.24
CA ARG A 55 -14.36 8.46 -2.87
C ARG A 55 -13.89 8.47 -4.33
N GLY A 56 -12.85 9.27 -4.60
CA GLY A 56 -12.26 9.45 -5.93
C GLY A 56 -11.18 8.44 -6.28
N LEU A 57 -10.87 7.49 -5.39
CA LEU A 57 -9.98 6.36 -5.67
C LEU A 57 -10.80 5.15 -6.15
N PRO A 58 -10.17 4.17 -6.82
CA PRO A 58 -10.82 2.92 -7.20
C PRO A 58 -11.45 2.20 -6.00
N PRO A 59 -12.66 1.65 -6.12
CA PRO A 59 -13.35 0.99 -5.01
C PRO A 59 -12.56 -0.20 -4.44
N GLU A 60 -11.75 -0.86 -5.27
CA GLU A 60 -10.90 -2.01 -4.91
C GLU A 60 -9.79 -1.64 -3.92
N GLN A 61 -9.48 -0.35 -3.78
CA GLN A 61 -8.47 0.16 -2.86
C GLN A 61 -9.01 0.41 -1.45
N TYR A 62 -10.33 0.56 -1.28
CA TYR A 62 -10.92 0.81 0.03
C TYR A 62 -11.14 -0.50 0.77
N THR A 63 -10.64 -0.58 2.00
CA THR A 63 -10.93 -1.74 2.87
C THR A 63 -12.27 -1.55 3.57
N HIS A 64 -12.79 -2.60 4.22
CA HIS A 64 -14.01 -2.47 5.00
C HIS A 64 -13.87 -1.48 6.17
N VAL A 65 -12.66 -1.37 6.72
CA VAL A 65 -12.30 -0.34 7.71
C VAL A 65 -12.51 1.06 7.13
N ASP A 66 -12.05 1.31 5.89
CA ASP A 66 -12.28 2.59 5.21
C ASP A 66 -13.77 2.87 5.00
N GLU A 67 -14.56 1.87 4.61
CA GLU A 67 -16.00 2.04 4.44
C GLU A 67 -16.71 2.45 5.73
N VAL A 68 -16.36 1.81 6.85
CA VAL A 68 -16.91 2.14 8.17
C VAL A 68 -16.54 3.56 8.55
N LEU A 69 -15.28 3.95 8.37
CA LEU A 69 -14.83 5.30 8.68
C LEU A 69 -15.49 6.33 7.75
N MET A 70 -15.57 6.06 6.45
CA MET A 70 -16.25 6.92 5.49
C MET A 70 -17.74 7.07 5.78
N SER A 71 -18.42 6.02 6.25
CA SER A 71 -19.83 6.11 6.66
C SER A 71 -20.01 7.04 7.87
N THR A 72 -19.04 7.01 8.79
CA THR A 72 -18.99 7.92 9.95
C THR A 72 -18.71 9.36 9.51
N LEU A 73 -17.78 9.54 8.57
CA LEU A 73 -17.48 10.85 7.98
C LEU A 73 -18.65 11.40 7.17
N ASP A 74 -19.38 10.59 6.42
CA ASP A 74 -20.58 11.00 5.68
C ASP A 74 -21.68 11.47 6.63
N PHE A 75 -21.84 10.81 7.77
CA PHE A 75 -22.74 11.27 8.84
C PHE A 75 -22.31 12.63 9.41
N ILE A 76 -21.03 12.82 9.69
CA ILE A 76 -20.50 14.11 10.19
C ILE A 76 -20.67 15.21 9.12
N LYS A 77 -20.29 14.93 7.87
CA LYS A 77 -20.44 15.84 6.74
C LYS A 77 -21.89 16.22 6.54
N SER A 78 -22.82 15.27 6.50
CA SER A 78 -24.24 15.58 6.29
C SER A 78 -24.79 16.52 7.35
N LYS A 79 -24.39 16.37 8.62
CA LYS A 79 -24.71 17.31 9.70
C LYS A 79 -24.07 18.68 9.49
N PHE A 80 -22.78 18.71 9.16
CA PHE A 80 -22.04 19.95 8.94
C PHE A 80 -22.54 20.74 7.72
N PHE A 81 -22.79 20.05 6.60
CA PHE A 81 -23.34 20.62 5.36
C PHE A 81 -24.80 21.07 5.55
N SER A 82 -25.60 20.32 6.32
CA SER A 82 -26.95 20.75 6.73
C SER A 82 -26.89 22.04 7.55
N LEU A 83 -25.90 22.18 8.44
CA LEU A 83 -25.67 23.40 9.21
C LEU A 83 -25.22 24.59 8.33
N LEU A 84 -24.45 24.33 7.28
CA LEU A 84 -23.94 25.33 6.34
C LEU A 84 -24.88 25.62 5.15
N GLY A 85 -26.02 24.95 5.03
CA GLY A 85 -26.95 25.11 3.91
C GLY A 85 -26.39 24.70 2.55
N LEU A 86 -25.31 23.90 2.52
CA LEU A 86 -24.66 23.46 1.29
C LEU A 86 -25.18 22.07 0.89
N THR A 87 -25.62 21.91 -0.36
CA THR A 87 -26.12 20.62 -0.85
C THR A 87 -24.96 19.64 -1.12
N PRO A 88 -25.05 18.38 -0.63
CA PRO A 88 -24.02 17.38 -0.89
C PRO A 88 -23.93 17.06 -2.39
N ARG A 89 -22.70 16.93 -2.88
CA ARG A 89 -22.42 16.60 -4.30
C ARG A 89 -22.80 15.14 -4.57
N PRO A 90 -23.49 14.83 -5.68
CA PRO A 90 -23.83 13.45 -6.03
C PRO A 90 -22.57 12.61 -6.28
N LYS A 91 -22.64 11.33 -5.90
CA LYS A 91 -21.58 10.33 -6.11
C LYS A 91 -21.39 10.14 -7.62
N ALA A 92 -20.17 10.32 -8.12
CA ALA A 92 -19.87 10.04 -9.52
C ALA A 92 -19.88 8.52 -9.76
N PRO A 93 -20.52 8.03 -10.83
CA PRO A 93 -20.40 6.63 -11.25
C PRO A 93 -18.97 6.33 -11.69
N HIS A 94 -18.45 5.17 -11.30
CA HIS A 94 -17.08 4.77 -11.52
C HIS A 94 -16.99 3.83 -12.74
N ASN A 95 -16.64 4.37 -13.92
CA ASN A 95 -16.52 3.60 -15.18
C ASN A 95 -15.11 3.01 -15.40
N GLY A 96 -14.37 2.67 -14.33
CA GLY A 96 -13.04 2.05 -14.42
C GLY A 96 -11.92 2.93 -15.01
N ARG A 97 -12.20 4.21 -15.30
CA ARG A 97 -11.21 5.19 -15.80
C ARG A 97 -10.48 5.88 -14.66
N LEU A 98 -9.25 6.34 -14.94
CA LEU A 98 -8.45 7.11 -13.98
C LEU A 98 -9.20 8.36 -13.53
N SER A 99 -9.28 8.57 -12.23
CA SER A 99 -9.85 9.81 -11.70
C SER A 99 -8.91 10.99 -11.97
N GLY A 100 -9.45 12.21 -12.07
CA GLY A 100 -8.63 13.42 -12.24
C GLY A 100 -7.57 13.57 -11.15
N TYR A 101 -7.84 13.07 -9.93
CA TYR A 101 -6.87 13.02 -8.84
C TYR A 101 -5.69 12.09 -9.15
N GLN A 102 -5.93 10.91 -9.71
CA GLN A 102 -4.88 9.96 -10.08
C GLN A 102 -3.99 10.52 -11.19
N ILE A 103 -4.58 11.18 -12.20
CA ILE A 103 -3.83 11.83 -13.30
C ILE A 103 -2.93 12.94 -12.74
N PHE A 104 -3.46 13.78 -11.85
CA PHE A 104 -2.68 14.86 -11.25
C PHE A 104 -1.55 14.33 -10.35
N LEU A 105 -1.83 13.32 -9.52
CA LEU A 105 -0.81 12.66 -8.69
C LEU A 105 0.26 11.96 -9.54
N LEU A 106 -0.12 11.36 -10.68
CA LEU A 106 0.81 10.78 -11.64
C LEU A 106 1.82 11.84 -12.11
N ALA A 107 1.32 12.96 -12.61
CA ALA A 107 2.14 14.07 -13.13
C ALA A 107 3.05 14.68 -12.06
N LEU A 108 2.53 14.91 -10.85
CA LEU A 108 3.31 15.41 -9.71
C LEU A 108 4.48 14.49 -9.40
N SER A 109 4.22 13.18 -9.32
CA SER A 109 5.23 12.22 -8.96
C SER A 109 6.33 12.09 -9.99
N ASP A 110 6.01 12.10 -11.29
CA ASP A 110 7.02 11.87 -12.32
C ASP A 110 8.01 13.03 -12.38
N GLN A 111 7.53 14.26 -12.22
CA GLN A 111 8.39 15.43 -12.15
C GLN A 111 9.24 15.44 -10.90
N LEU A 112 8.64 15.22 -9.72
CA LEU A 112 9.38 15.18 -8.46
C LEU A 112 10.41 14.04 -8.44
N LEU A 113 10.11 12.90 -9.06
CA LEU A 113 11.03 11.76 -9.13
C LEU A 113 12.31 12.13 -9.87
N VAL A 114 12.17 12.77 -11.03
CA VAL A 114 13.33 13.19 -11.81
C VAL A 114 14.08 14.32 -11.10
N THR A 115 13.38 15.33 -10.60
CA THR A 115 14.03 16.48 -9.94
C THR A 115 14.67 16.11 -8.60
N GLY A 116 14.04 15.25 -7.81
CA GLY A 116 14.55 14.75 -6.54
C GLY A 116 15.78 13.86 -6.71
N VAL A 117 15.81 12.97 -7.70
CA VAL A 117 17.03 12.22 -8.05
C VAL A 117 18.13 13.17 -8.53
N GLY A 118 17.79 14.16 -9.36
CA GLY A 118 18.72 15.19 -9.81
C GLY A 118 19.33 15.98 -8.64
N LEU A 119 18.52 16.38 -7.66
CA LEU A 119 18.98 17.05 -6.45
C LEU A 119 19.93 16.18 -5.64
N LEU A 120 19.60 14.89 -5.42
CA LEU A 120 20.48 13.97 -4.71
C LEU A 120 21.83 13.81 -5.41
N ILE A 121 21.83 13.64 -6.74
CA ILE A 121 23.07 13.55 -7.52
C ILE A 121 23.88 14.85 -7.40
N SER A 122 23.22 16.00 -7.52
CA SER A 122 23.85 17.32 -7.36
C SER A 122 24.49 17.46 -5.98
N LEU A 123 23.74 17.13 -4.92
CA LEU A 123 24.19 17.16 -3.54
C LEU A 123 25.45 16.32 -3.33
N TYR A 124 25.47 15.07 -3.84
CA TYR A 124 26.64 14.22 -3.77
C TYR A 124 27.83 14.78 -4.57
N SER A 125 27.59 15.35 -5.75
CA SER A 125 28.66 15.93 -6.59
C SER A 125 29.28 17.20 -6.00
N GLN A 126 28.49 17.97 -5.24
CA GLN A 126 28.85 19.29 -4.72
C GLN A 126 29.09 19.31 -3.21
N MET A 127 29.11 18.16 -2.53
CA MET A 127 29.29 18.11 -1.07
C MET A 127 30.57 18.80 -0.56
N CYS A 128 31.57 18.95 -1.44
CA CYS A 128 32.85 19.58 -1.15
C CYS A 128 32.88 21.10 -1.36
N SER A 129 31.81 21.68 -1.88
CA SER A 129 31.66 23.14 -2.08
C SER A 129 30.43 23.70 -1.38
N LEU A 130 29.53 22.83 -0.93
CA LEU A 130 28.34 23.19 -0.20
C LEU A 130 28.63 23.43 1.27
N SER A 131 27.97 24.43 1.84
CA SER A 131 27.86 24.57 3.29
C SER A 131 27.05 23.41 3.89
N ALA A 132 27.25 23.15 5.17
CA ALA A 132 26.47 22.20 5.93
C ALA A 132 24.98 22.61 6.00
N PHE A 133 24.69 23.92 6.10
CA PHE A 133 23.32 24.45 6.05
C PHE A 133 22.60 24.09 4.74
N SER A 134 23.19 24.45 3.59
CA SER A 134 22.58 24.15 2.29
C SER A 134 22.48 22.64 2.05
N PHE A 135 23.43 21.86 2.60
CA PHE A 135 23.38 20.41 2.55
C PHE A 135 22.16 19.85 3.29
N HIS A 136 21.90 20.28 4.52
CA HIS A 136 20.73 19.85 5.31
C HIS A 136 19.40 20.25 4.65
N VAL A 137 19.27 21.51 4.20
CA VAL A 137 18.07 21.99 3.52
C VAL A 137 17.73 21.13 2.29
N VAL A 138 18.72 20.79 1.46
CA VAL A 138 18.48 19.94 0.28
C VAL A 138 18.00 18.55 0.68
N ILE A 139 18.57 17.96 1.75
CA ILE A 139 18.13 16.65 2.24
C ILE A 139 16.67 16.70 2.68
N ASP A 140 16.25 17.76 3.36
CA ASP A 140 14.87 17.94 3.80
C ASP A 140 13.90 18.15 2.61
N LEU A 141 14.31 18.88 1.57
CA LEU A 141 13.51 19.02 0.34
C LEU A 141 13.32 17.68 -0.37
N VAL A 142 14.39 16.91 -0.47
CA VAL A 142 14.33 15.56 -1.03
C VAL A 142 13.46 14.68 -0.13
N PHE A 143 13.61 14.76 1.19
CA PHE A 143 12.73 14.06 2.13
C PHE A 143 11.25 14.41 1.90
N LEU A 144 10.90 15.66 1.58
CA LEU A 144 9.52 16.00 1.22
C LEU A 144 9.04 15.31 -0.06
N CYS A 145 9.90 15.15 -1.07
CA CYS A 145 9.57 14.39 -2.28
C CYS A 145 9.20 12.93 -2.00
N GLN A 146 9.86 12.32 -1.00
CA GLN A 146 9.56 10.95 -0.55
C GLN A 146 8.07 10.78 -0.22
N THR A 147 7.49 11.75 0.48
CA THR A 147 6.08 11.69 0.90
C THR A 147 5.13 11.63 -0.30
N VAL A 148 5.48 12.32 -1.40
CA VAL A 148 4.74 12.26 -2.66
C VAL A 148 4.81 10.87 -3.28
N TYR A 149 5.95 10.19 -3.19
CA TYR A 149 6.07 8.82 -3.70
C TYR A 149 5.25 7.82 -2.89
N LEU A 150 5.21 7.94 -1.56
CA LEU A 150 4.33 7.11 -0.73
C LEU A 150 2.86 7.28 -1.13
N ILE A 151 2.42 8.53 -1.23
CA ILE A 151 1.04 8.88 -1.63
C ILE A 151 0.72 8.30 -3.01
N THR A 152 1.64 8.44 -3.96
CA THR A 152 1.38 8.03 -5.34
C THR A 152 1.42 6.52 -5.52
N LEU A 153 2.26 5.81 -4.77
CA LEU A 153 2.21 4.35 -4.73
C LEU A 153 0.88 3.85 -4.17
N ALA A 154 0.36 4.48 -3.11
CA ALA A 154 -0.94 4.13 -2.53
C ALA A 154 -2.10 4.43 -3.51
N ALA A 155 -2.17 5.65 -4.04
CA ALA A 155 -3.28 6.11 -4.87
C ALA A 155 -3.31 5.49 -6.28
N LEU A 156 -2.14 5.25 -6.89
CA LEU A 156 -2.03 4.71 -8.25
C LEU A 156 -1.84 3.19 -8.26
N LYS A 157 -2.14 2.51 -7.15
CA LYS A 157 -1.88 1.08 -7.01
C LYS A 157 -2.43 0.26 -8.19
N GLU A 158 -3.68 0.51 -8.53
CA GLU A 158 -4.42 -0.19 -9.59
C GLU A 158 -3.89 0.15 -10.98
N HIS A 159 -3.57 1.42 -11.23
CA HIS A 159 -3.01 1.87 -12.50
C HIS A 159 -1.68 1.17 -12.82
N PHE A 160 -0.82 0.96 -11.82
CA PHE A 160 0.46 0.26 -12.00
C PHE A 160 0.31 -1.24 -12.23
N ILE A 161 -0.74 -1.87 -11.68
CA ILE A 161 -1.06 -3.28 -11.95
C ILE A 161 -1.45 -3.43 -13.43
N GLN A 162 -2.23 -2.50 -13.95
CA GLN A 162 -2.66 -2.49 -15.36
C GLN A 162 -1.51 -2.16 -16.33
N ASN A 163 -0.54 -1.35 -15.91
CA ASN A 163 0.59 -0.89 -16.74
C ASN A 163 1.96 -1.30 -16.17
N PRO A 164 2.32 -2.60 -16.20
CA PRO A 164 3.49 -3.10 -15.48
C PRO A 164 4.84 -2.64 -16.04
N LYS A 165 4.93 -2.30 -17.34
CA LYS A 165 6.19 -1.86 -17.97
C LYS A 165 6.66 -0.49 -17.44
N PRO A 166 5.86 0.60 -17.56
CA PRO A 166 6.26 1.89 -17.00
C PRO A 166 6.33 1.86 -15.47
N ALA A 167 5.46 1.08 -14.81
CA ALA A 167 5.52 0.91 -13.36
C ALA A 167 6.87 0.33 -12.90
N LYS A 168 7.39 -0.70 -13.57
CA LYS A 168 8.71 -1.28 -13.25
C LYS A 168 9.84 -0.26 -13.35
N LEU A 169 9.87 0.55 -14.42
CA LEU A 169 10.89 1.60 -14.58
C LEU A 169 10.82 2.60 -13.41
N ARG A 170 9.61 3.06 -13.08
CA ARG A 170 9.39 3.99 -11.97
C ARG A 170 9.82 3.39 -10.63
N VAL A 171 9.51 2.13 -10.37
CA VAL A 171 9.97 1.41 -9.17
C VAL A 171 11.50 1.34 -9.11
N TRP A 172 12.19 1.10 -10.23
CA TRP A 172 13.66 1.11 -10.26
C TRP A 172 14.25 2.48 -9.96
N ILE A 173 13.71 3.55 -10.55
CA ILE A 173 14.16 4.92 -10.26
C ILE A 173 13.88 5.28 -8.80
N LEU A 174 12.72 4.89 -8.26
CA LEU A 174 12.38 5.07 -6.86
C LEU A 174 13.32 4.29 -5.93
N LEU A 175 13.71 3.07 -6.29
CA LEU A 175 14.70 2.30 -5.52
C LEU A 175 16.07 2.99 -5.51
N LEU A 176 16.53 3.50 -6.66
CA LEU A 176 17.75 4.31 -6.75
C LEU A 176 17.65 5.55 -5.85
N TYR A 177 16.53 6.26 -5.93
CA TYR A 177 16.22 7.42 -5.11
C TYR A 177 16.30 7.09 -3.61
N LEU A 178 15.68 5.99 -3.16
CA LEU A 178 15.71 5.55 -1.77
C LEU A 178 17.12 5.27 -1.26
N VAL A 179 17.95 4.61 -2.08
CA VAL A 179 19.35 4.32 -1.71
C VAL A 179 20.14 5.61 -1.50
N LEU A 180 20.01 6.56 -2.43
CA LEU A 180 20.67 7.87 -2.34
C LEU A 180 20.13 8.70 -1.16
N LEU A 181 18.81 8.70 -0.93
CA LEU A 181 18.19 9.39 0.20
C LEU A 181 18.66 8.81 1.53
N TYR A 182 18.69 7.48 1.67
CA TYR A 182 19.14 6.85 2.92
C TYR A 182 20.61 7.13 3.21
N GLY A 183 21.45 7.19 2.18
CA GLY A 183 22.84 7.60 2.32
C GLY A 183 22.97 9.06 2.80
N THR A 184 22.20 9.98 2.23
CA THR A 184 22.25 11.40 2.63
C THR A 184 21.68 11.64 4.02
N ILE A 185 20.57 11.00 4.39
CA ILE A 185 20.02 11.07 5.75
C ILE A 185 21.02 10.50 6.77
N PHE A 186 21.75 9.43 6.44
CA PHE A 186 22.84 8.96 7.32
C PHE A 186 23.90 10.03 7.53
N LEU A 187 24.30 10.73 6.46
CA LEU A 187 25.24 11.84 6.54
C LEU A 187 24.67 13.00 7.39
N GLN A 188 23.39 13.35 7.24
CA GLN A 188 22.71 14.35 8.06
C GLN A 188 22.71 13.97 9.56
N TYR A 189 22.48 12.69 9.88
CA TYR A 189 22.49 12.20 11.27
C TYR A 189 23.86 12.29 11.93
N ILE A 190 24.95 12.00 11.21
CA ILE A 190 26.30 12.18 11.77
C ILE A 190 26.65 13.67 11.91
N THR A 191 26.07 14.55 11.09
CA THR A 191 26.25 16.01 11.14
C THR A 191 25.14 16.74 11.90
N LEU A 192 24.38 16.09 12.79
CA LEU A 192 23.27 16.74 13.51
C LEU A 192 23.70 17.96 14.36
N SER A 193 24.98 18.03 14.75
CA SER A 193 25.55 19.15 15.49
C SER A 193 26.57 19.92 14.64
N TYR A 194 26.12 20.37 13.48
CA TYR A 194 26.94 21.09 12.51
C TYR A 194 27.01 22.58 12.80
N ASN A 195 28.04 23.24 12.27
CA ASN A 195 28.08 24.69 12.13
C ASN A 195 27.59 25.09 10.72
N PRO A 196 26.56 25.94 10.59
CA PRO A 196 25.97 26.26 9.28
C PRO A 196 26.93 26.92 8.30
N TYR A 197 27.98 27.57 8.79
CA TYR A 197 28.99 28.24 7.98
C TYR A 197 30.11 27.32 7.49
N HIS A 198 30.20 26.09 8.02
CA HIS A 198 31.25 25.15 7.61
C HIS A 198 30.88 24.44 6.31
N LEU A 199 31.90 24.04 5.56
CA LEU A 199 31.75 23.10 4.44
C LEU A 199 31.22 21.75 4.94
N ALA A 200 30.21 21.21 4.24
CA ALA A 200 29.58 19.93 4.59
C ALA A 200 30.60 18.78 4.66
N ALA A 201 31.58 18.75 3.74
CA ALA A 201 32.64 17.73 3.75
C ALA A 201 33.50 17.75 5.03
N CYS A 202 33.70 18.93 5.63
CA CYS A 202 34.47 19.06 6.88
C CYS A 202 33.66 18.56 8.08
N GLU A 203 32.38 18.90 8.15
CA GLU A 203 31.45 18.40 9.18
C GLU A 203 31.30 16.88 9.12
N ILE A 204 31.19 16.30 7.92
CA ILE A 204 31.16 14.85 7.72
C ILE A 204 32.44 14.17 8.21
N ARG A 205 33.60 14.81 8.00
CA ARG A 205 34.90 14.26 8.45
C ARG A 205 35.03 14.28 9.96
N TYR A 206 34.71 15.42 10.57
CA TYR A 206 34.91 15.69 11.99
C TYR A 206 33.60 15.63 12.76
N TYR A 207 32.79 14.62 12.47
CA TYR A 207 31.50 14.42 13.12
C TYR A 207 31.69 14.30 14.65
N GLN A 208 30.92 15.09 15.40
CA GLN A 208 30.98 15.10 16.87
C GLN A 208 30.07 14.05 17.51
N GLN A 209 29.14 13.50 16.73
CA GLN A 209 28.11 12.60 17.22
C GLN A 209 28.66 11.20 17.56
N ASN A 210 27.99 10.51 18.48
CA ASN A 210 28.31 9.11 18.73
C ASN A 210 27.87 8.26 17.53
N LEU A 211 28.82 7.64 16.81
CA LEU A 211 28.52 6.85 15.61
C LEU A 211 27.50 5.73 15.88
N GLY A 212 27.59 5.06 17.02
CA GLY A 212 26.64 3.99 17.38
C GLY A 212 25.22 4.51 17.55
N PHE A 213 25.08 5.71 18.12
CA PHE A 213 23.79 6.41 18.20
C PHE A 213 23.26 6.77 16.82
N ALA A 214 24.11 7.38 15.97
CA ALA A 214 23.71 7.81 14.62
C ALA A 214 23.28 6.62 13.75
N VAL A 215 24.06 5.53 13.76
CA VAL A 215 23.72 4.28 13.04
C VAL A 215 22.42 3.68 13.54
N TRP A 216 22.16 3.71 14.86
CA TRP A 216 20.92 3.20 15.41
C TRP A 216 19.71 4.03 14.97
N ASP A 217 19.79 5.35 15.10
CA ASP A 217 18.68 6.25 14.78
C ASP A 217 18.35 6.22 13.28
N TRP A 218 19.39 6.35 12.45
CA TRP A 218 19.29 6.17 11.01
C TRP A 218 18.73 4.79 10.63
N GLY A 219 19.28 3.72 11.19
CA GLY A 219 18.88 2.36 10.85
C GLY A 219 17.42 2.09 11.20
N THR A 220 16.95 2.67 12.30
CA THR A 220 15.55 2.57 12.71
C THR A 220 14.64 3.34 11.77
N TRP A 221 15.01 4.57 11.40
CA TRP A 221 14.26 5.39 10.45
C TRP A 221 14.20 4.75 9.05
N ALA A 222 15.34 4.29 8.55
CA ALA A 222 15.47 3.60 7.27
C ALA A 222 14.63 2.32 7.25
N TRP A 223 14.61 1.56 8.37
CA TRP A 223 13.81 0.35 8.49
C TRP A 223 12.30 0.61 8.45
N VAL A 224 11.79 1.58 9.20
CA VAL A 224 10.36 1.92 9.19
C VAL A 224 9.93 2.42 7.81
N THR A 225 10.73 3.29 7.20
CA THR A 225 10.43 3.80 5.86
C THR A 225 10.47 2.68 4.82
N PHE A 226 11.49 1.80 4.89
CA PHE A 226 11.60 0.63 4.03
C PHE A 226 10.39 -0.31 4.16
N ILE A 227 9.85 -0.51 5.37
CA ILE A 227 8.63 -1.31 5.56
C ILE A 227 7.43 -0.68 4.85
N GLY A 228 7.25 0.64 4.96
CA GLY A 228 6.17 1.36 4.27
C GLY A 228 6.25 1.21 2.75
N TYR A 229 7.43 1.47 2.18
CA TYR A 229 7.67 1.30 0.74
C TYR A 229 7.50 -0.14 0.30
N TYR A 230 8.03 -1.09 1.04
CA TYR A 230 7.92 -2.49 0.69
C TYR A 230 6.47 -2.96 0.70
N SER A 231 5.67 -2.59 1.71
CA SER A 231 4.24 -2.92 1.76
C SER A 231 3.53 -2.48 0.49
N SER A 232 3.80 -1.24 0.06
CA SER A 232 3.29 -0.68 -1.19
C SER A 232 3.82 -1.43 -2.42
N VAL A 233 5.14 -1.53 -2.59
CA VAL A 233 5.82 -2.12 -3.77
C VAL A 233 5.53 -3.61 -3.93
N THR A 234 5.50 -4.37 -2.86
CA THR A 234 5.32 -5.82 -2.97
C THR A 234 3.89 -6.25 -3.21
N SER A 235 2.92 -5.42 -2.80
CA SER A 235 1.55 -5.59 -3.25
C SER A 235 1.43 -5.53 -4.79
N HIS A 236 2.37 -4.85 -5.47
CA HIS A 236 2.46 -4.83 -6.93
C HIS A 236 3.20 -6.00 -7.54
N LEU A 237 4.33 -6.40 -6.93
CA LEU A 237 5.17 -7.46 -7.49
C LEU A 237 4.61 -8.86 -7.22
N PHE A 238 3.88 -9.05 -6.11
CA PHE A 238 3.41 -10.35 -5.64
C PHE A 238 1.97 -10.26 -5.08
N PRO A 239 0.95 -10.08 -5.94
CA PRO A 239 -0.43 -9.82 -5.51
C PRO A 239 -1.12 -10.99 -4.76
N THR A 240 -0.59 -12.21 -4.77
CA THR A 240 -1.33 -13.43 -4.37
C THR A 240 -0.68 -14.28 -3.27
N GLY A 241 0.40 -13.81 -2.62
CA GLY A 241 1.18 -14.61 -1.67
C GLY A 241 0.83 -14.41 -0.18
N PRO A 242 0.84 -15.46 0.67
CA PRO A 242 0.85 -15.30 2.12
C PRO A 242 2.12 -14.54 2.55
N ASP A 243 1.99 -13.52 3.41
CA ASP A 243 3.07 -12.68 3.94
C ASP A 243 4.21 -12.43 2.94
N SER A 244 4.00 -11.48 2.01
CA SER A 244 4.90 -11.19 0.88
C SER A 244 6.40 -11.20 1.24
N TRP A 245 6.77 -10.68 2.42
CA TRP A 245 8.14 -10.71 2.96
C TRP A 245 8.78 -12.10 3.03
N THR A 246 8.09 -13.06 3.62
CA THR A 246 8.65 -14.41 3.76
C THR A 246 8.77 -15.08 2.40
N MET A 247 7.83 -14.83 1.50
CA MET A 247 7.83 -15.43 0.17
C MET A 247 8.94 -14.88 -0.72
N VAL A 248 9.15 -13.57 -0.75
CA VAL A 248 10.26 -12.96 -1.49
C VAL A 248 11.59 -13.48 -0.95
N PHE A 249 11.76 -13.48 0.38
CA PHE A 249 13.00 -13.96 0.99
C PHE A 249 13.26 -15.44 0.73
N LEU A 250 12.23 -16.30 0.85
CA LEU A 250 12.34 -17.72 0.51
C LEU A 250 12.63 -17.90 -0.98
N SER A 251 11.97 -17.17 -1.87
CA SER A 251 12.23 -17.26 -3.31
C SER A 251 13.68 -16.90 -3.67
N MET A 252 14.27 -15.95 -2.94
CA MET A 252 15.68 -15.57 -3.09
C MET A 252 16.62 -16.67 -2.56
N LEU A 253 16.33 -17.22 -1.37
CA LEU A 253 17.12 -18.31 -0.79
C LEU A 253 17.03 -19.62 -1.57
N PHE A 254 15.90 -19.86 -2.23
CA PHE A 254 15.55 -21.11 -2.88
C PHE A 254 15.38 -20.92 -4.40
N ALA A 255 16.26 -20.14 -5.03
CA ALA A 255 16.15 -19.78 -6.45
C ALA A 255 16.29 -20.96 -7.45
N GLY A 256 16.72 -22.14 -7.01
CA GLY A 256 16.88 -23.33 -7.85
C GLY A 256 15.55 -23.95 -8.32
N SER A 257 15.55 -24.56 -9.52
CA SER A 257 14.35 -25.15 -10.15
C SER A 257 13.60 -26.11 -9.22
N ASP A 258 14.32 -27.03 -8.58
CA ASP A 258 13.74 -28.07 -7.72
C ASP A 258 13.18 -27.49 -6.42
N SER A 259 13.69 -26.32 -6.02
CA SER A 259 13.25 -25.64 -4.80
C SER A 259 11.99 -24.81 -5.00
N ARG A 260 11.66 -24.45 -6.26
CA ARG A 260 10.39 -23.76 -6.58
C ARG A 260 9.18 -24.62 -6.29
N GLN A 261 9.21 -25.90 -6.67
CA GLN A 261 8.11 -26.82 -6.36
C GLN A 261 7.92 -26.99 -4.85
N ILE A 262 9.01 -27.08 -4.08
CA ILE A 262 8.94 -27.16 -2.61
C ILE A 262 8.35 -25.86 -2.03
N LEU A 263 8.67 -24.72 -2.63
CA LEU A 263 8.11 -23.44 -2.22
C LEU A 263 6.60 -23.36 -2.54
N ASP A 264 6.16 -23.86 -3.69
CA ASP A 264 4.75 -23.94 -4.06
C ASP A 264 3.97 -24.87 -3.11
N ASP A 265 4.54 -26.02 -2.76
CA ASP A 265 3.97 -26.94 -1.76
C ASP A 265 3.84 -26.28 -0.38
N PHE A 266 4.86 -25.52 0.03
CA PHE A 266 4.82 -24.74 1.27
C PHE A 266 3.73 -23.66 1.24
N VAL A 267 3.57 -22.96 0.12
CA VAL A 267 2.49 -21.97 -0.07
C VAL A 267 1.13 -22.63 0.03
N ALA A 268 0.95 -23.80 -0.58
CA ALA A 268 -0.29 -24.56 -0.50
C ALA A 268 -0.59 -24.99 0.95
N GLU A 269 0.40 -25.51 1.68
CA GLU A 269 0.26 -25.88 3.11
C GLU A 269 -0.14 -24.66 3.96
N GLU A 270 0.50 -23.50 3.74
CA GLU A 270 0.21 -22.28 4.48
C GLU A 270 -1.18 -21.70 4.12
N LYS A 271 -1.58 -21.76 2.85
CA LYS A 271 -2.94 -21.40 2.39
C LYS A 271 -3.97 -22.28 3.09
N GLN A 272 -3.71 -23.58 3.23
CA GLN A 272 -4.58 -24.51 3.94
C GLN A 272 -4.68 -24.19 5.45
N LYS A 273 -3.55 -23.97 6.14
CA LYS A 273 -3.56 -23.57 7.57
C LYS A 273 -4.33 -22.27 7.81
N ARG A 274 -4.21 -21.30 6.90
CA ARG A 274 -4.99 -20.06 6.94
C ARG A 274 -6.48 -20.34 6.80
N ARG A 275 -6.89 -21.20 5.86
CA ARG A 275 -8.29 -21.62 5.70
C ARG A 275 -8.84 -22.26 6.98
N GLU A 276 -8.09 -23.18 7.60
CA GLU A 276 -8.51 -23.81 8.87
C GLU A 276 -8.63 -22.81 10.02
N LYS A 277 -7.67 -21.88 10.15
CA LYS A 277 -7.72 -20.81 11.16
C LYS A 277 -8.93 -19.90 10.94
N ASN A 278 -9.21 -19.53 9.69
CA ASN A 278 -10.36 -18.69 9.34
C ASN A 278 -11.68 -19.42 9.61
N ALA A 279 -11.77 -20.72 9.30
CA ALA A 279 -12.95 -21.53 9.64
C ALA A 279 -13.21 -21.57 11.16
N ARG A 280 -12.17 -21.71 11.99
CA ARG A 280 -12.31 -21.66 13.45
C ARG A 280 -12.78 -20.29 13.95
N LYS A 281 -12.26 -19.20 13.38
CA LYS A 281 -12.70 -17.84 13.71
C LYS A 281 -14.13 -17.58 13.28
N HIS A 282 -14.49 -18.03 12.08
CA HIS A 282 -15.85 -17.97 11.57
C HIS A 282 -16.81 -18.67 12.53
N GLN A 283 -16.47 -19.88 12.99
CA GLN A 283 -17.27 -20.59 14.00
C GLN A 283 -17.36 -19.80 15.32
N ALA A 284 -16.25 -19.24 15.81
CA ALA A 284 -16.27 -18.40 17.02
C ALA A 284 -17.16 -17.16 16.84
N LEU A 285 -17.16 -16.53 15.66
CA LEU A 285 -18.01 -15.38 15.36
C LEU A 285 -19.48 -15.72 15.27
N LEU A 286 -19.84 -16.87 14.71
CA LEU A 286 -21.21 -17.36 14.73
C LEU A 286 -21.73 -17.50 16.17
N THR A 287 -20.90 -18.01 17.09
CA THR A 287 -21.31 -18.08 18.51
C THR A 287 -21.49 -16.70 19.15
N ILE A 288 -20.65 -15.72 18.79
CA ILE A 288 -20.76 -14.35 19.30
C ILE A 288 -22.01 -13.66 18.74
N THR A 289 -22.22 -13.73 17.41
CA THR A 289 -23.33 -13.09 16.72
C THR A 289 -24.69 -13.63 17.18
N GLN A 290 -24.82 -14.96 17.38
CA GLN A 290 -26.04 -15.57 17.94
C GLN A 290 -26.43 -15.00 19.31
N HIS A 291 -25.45 -14.71 20.18
CA HIS A 291 -25.74 -14.07 21.46
C HIS A 291 -26.21 -12.62 21.31
N THR A 292 -25.79 -11.94 20.24
CA THR A 292 -26.06 -10.53 19.97
C THR A 292 -27.48 -10.30 19.45
N THR A 293 -28.04 -11.27 18.71
CA THR A 293 -29.39 -11.19 18.11
C THR A 293 -30.53 -11.26 19.14
N THR A 294 -30.24 -11.60 20.40
CA THR A 294 -31.26 -11.82 21.45
C THR A 294 -31.86 -10.55 22.07
N GLY A 295 -31.67 -9.37 21.44
CA GLY A 295 -32.29 -8.10 21.87
C GLY A 295 -31.80 -7.56 23.22
N LYS A 296 -30.70 -8.09 23.77
CA LYS A 296 -30.15 -7.66 25.06
C LYS A 296 -29.36 -6.35 24.93
N PRO A 297 -29.30 -5.51 25.99
CA PRO A 297 -28.54 -4.27 25.97
C PRO A 297 -27.04 -4.52 25.72
N PHE A 298 -26.33 -3.50 25.24
CA PHE A 298 -24.90 -3.53 24.94
C PHE A 298 -24.10 -4.14 26.11
N ARG A 299 -23.31 -5.20 25.84
CA ARG A 299 -22.47 -5.85 26.86
C ARG A 299 -20.99 -5.71 26.52
N MET A 300 -20.24 -5.03 27.39
CA MET A 300 -18.80 -4.82 27.22
C MET A 300 -18.02 -6.14 27.06
N GLY A 301 -18.44 -7.22 27.73
CA GLY A 301 -17.81 -8.54 27.59
C GLY A 301 -17.88 -9.13 26.18
N ILE A 302 -18.93 -8.79 25.41
CA ILE A 302 -19.04 -9.20 24.00
C ILE A 302 -18.03 -8.42 23.16
N LEU A 303 -17.93 -7.10 23.37
CA LEU A 303 -16.95 -6.26 22.68
C LEU A 303 -15.51 -6.75 22.92
N VAL A 304 -15.15 -7.07 24.18
CA VAL A 304 -13.80 -7.58 24.51
C VAL A 304 -13.51 -8.91 23.82
N ARG A 305 -14.48 -9.84 23.81
CA ARG A 305 -14.34 -11.12 23.08
C ARG A 305 -14.20 -10.91 21.58
N LEU A 306 -15.00 -10.00 21.02
CA LEU A 306 -14.92 -9.63 19.61
C LEU A 306 -13.55 -9.02 19.28
N MET A 307 -13.06 -8.09 20.09
CA MET A 307 -11.73 -7.48 19.94
C MET A 307 -10.60 -8.51 20.04
N PHE A 308 -10.72 -9.55 20.88
CA PHE A 308 -9.70 -10.59 20.96
C PHE A 308 -9.70 -11.52 19.73
N VAL A 309 -10.89 -11.81 19.17
CA VAL A 309 -11.05 -12.70 18.02
C VAL A 309 -10.76 -12.01 16.68
N LEU A 310 -11.25 -10.78 16.50
CA LEU A 310 -11.16 -9.99 15.26
C LEU A 310 -10.11 -8.88 15.30
N GLY A 311 -9.65 -8.45 16.47
CA GLY A 311 -8.74 -7.32 16.60
C GLY A 311 -7.49 -7.44 15.71
N PRO A 312 -6.82 -8.59 15.63
CA PRO A 312 -5.69 -8.76 14.72
C PRO A 312 -6.03 -8.60 13.23
N GLU A 313 -7.23 -9.02 12.80
CA GLU A 313 -7.71 -8.87 11.43
C GLU A 313 -8.07 -7.42 11.13
N ILE A 314 -8.84 -6.78 12.01
CA ILE A 314 -9.21 -5.37 11.87
C ILE A 314 -7.96 -4.50 11.88
N PHE A 315 -6.98 -4.81 12.74
CA PHE A 315 -5.71 -4.11 12.76
C PHE A 315 -4.88 -4.34 11.49
N GLY A 316 -4.89 -5.55 10.95
CA GLY A 316 -4.27 -5.86 9.66
C GLY A 316 -4.91 -5.10 8.51
N GLU A 317 -6.24 -5.07 8.45
CA GLU A 317 -7.02 -4.27 7.48
C GLU A 317 -6.81 -2.78 7.69
N LEU A 318 -6.68 -2.30 8.92
CA LEU A 318 -6.38 -0.91 9.23
C LEU A 318 -5.00 -0.54 8.69
N ILE A 319 -3.95 -1.34 8.91
CA ILE A 319 -2.63 -1.06 8.34
C ILE A 319 -2.66 -1.10 6.80
N ALA A 320 -3.50 -1.95 6.21
CA ALA A 320 -3.67 -2.04 4.77
C ALA A 320 -4.66 -1.00 4.19
N SER A 321 -5.30 -0.18 5.05
CA SER A 321 -6.35 0.76 4.65
C SER A 321 -5.78 2.04 4.06
N MET A 322 -6.57 2.69 3.20
CA MET A 322 -6.21 3.98 2.64
C MET A 322 -6.18 5.08 3.71
N VAL A 323 -6.97 4.98 4.78
CA VAL A 323 -6.86 5.93 5.90
C VAL A 323 -5.51 5.84 6.61
N TYR A 324 -4.97 4.63 6.81
CA TYR A 324 -3.65 4.48 7.41
C TYR A 324 -2.58 5.05 6.51
N GLU A 325 -2.62 4.77 5.21
CA GLU A 325 -1.67 5.33 4.25
C GLU A 325 -1.74 6.87 4.22
N LEU A 326 -2.94 7.45 4.29
CA LEU A 326 -3.14 8.90 4.39
C LEU A 326 -2.58 9.46 5.70
N ALA A 327 -2.89 8.83 6.84
CA ALA A 327 -2.42 9.28 8.15
C ALA A 327 -0.89 9.16 8.28
N ASN A 328 -0.31 8.07 7.78
CA ASN A 328 1.12 7.86 7.71
C ASN A 328 1.80 8.89 6.79
N SER A 329 1.23 9.15 5.61
CA SER A 329 1.74 10.18 4.69
C SER A 329 1.69 11.58 5.29
N LEU A 330 0.59 11.93 5.98
CA LEU A 330 0.46 13.20 6.71
C LEU A 330 1.48 13.33 7.83
N PHE A 331 1.73 12.25 8.57
CA PHE A 331 2.74 12.23 9.63
C PHE A 331 4.14 12.51 9.05
N TRP A 332 4.56 11.78 8.01
CA TRP A 332 5.87 11.97 7.39
C TRP A 332 6.00 13.33 6.71
N TYR A 333 4.94 13.81 6.07
CA TYR A 333 4.90 15.17 5.52
C TYR A 333 5.08 16.22 6.61
N GLY A 334 4.30 16.14 7.71
CA GLY A 334 4.43 17.05 8.84
C GLY A 334 5.83 17.02 9.46
N TRP A 335 6.45 15.84 9.53
CA TRP A 335 7.81 15.68 10.01
C TRP A 335 8.86 16.33 9.09
N GLY A 336 8.71 16.16 7.77
CA GLY A 336 9.57 16.82 6.78
C GLY A 336 9.45 18.35 6.82
N ILE A 337 8.23 18.87 6.97
CA ILE A 337 8.00 20.31 7.14
C ILE A 337 8.61 20.82 8.44
N TYR A 338 8.51 20.05 9.52
CA TYR A 338 9.13 20.40 10.80
C TYR A 338 10.65 20.52 10.67
N TYR A 339 11.34 19.55 10.05
CA TYR A 339 12.79 19.64 9.84
C TYR A 339 13.16 20.83 8.94
N LEU A 340 12.51 20.96 7.78
CA LEU A 340 12.78 22.07 6.88
C LEU A 340 12.58 23.44 7.56
N ALA A 341 11.50 23.60 8.32
CA ALA A 341 11.25 24.80 9.08
C ALA A 341 12.29 25.00 10.20
N SER A 342 12.74 23.91 10.82
CA SER A 342 13.75 23.99 11.86
C SER A 342 15.08 24.49 11.33
N GLU A 343 15.54 23.93 10.22
CA GLU A 343 16.78 24.35 9.57
C GLU A 343 16.65 25.82 9.08
N LEU A 344 15.51 26.20 8.47
CA LEU A 344 15.32 27.56 7.94
C LEU A 344 15.13 28.66 9.00
N PHE A 345 14.55 28.36 10.17
CA PHE A 345 14.16 29.38 11.14
C PHE A 345 14.89 29.32 12.49
N TYR A 346 15.39 28.15 12.90
CA TYR A 346 16.07 28.01 14.19
C TYR A 346 17.59 27.99 14.07
N ASP A 347 18.14 27.75 12.89
CA ASP A 347 19.58 27.88 12.71
C ASP A 347 20.03 29.33 12.60
N LEU A 348 21.25 29.58 13.06
CA LEU A 348 21.91 30.89 13.12
C LEU A 348 22.35 31.41 11.73
N ALA A 349 21.88 30.80 10.65
CA ALA A 349 22.23 31.18 9.29
C ALA A 349 21.40 32.39 8.84
N ASP A 350 22.05 33.38 8.23
CA ASP A 350 21.33 34.47 7.58
C ASP A 350 20.61 33.96 6.34
N ILE A 351 19.27 33.97 6.38
CA ILE A 351 18.43 33.51 5.28
C ILE A 351 18.13 34.59 4.22
N SER A 352 18.57 35.84 4.46
CA SER A 352 18.33 36.95 3.53
C SER A 352 18.75 36.63 2.09
N PRO A 353 19.92 36.00 1.83
CA PRO A 353 20.32 35.63 0.48
C PRO A 353 19.39 34.65 -0.24
N LEU A 354 18.62 33.80 0.49
CA LEU A 354 17.69 32.85 -0.15
C LEU A 354 16.51 33.56 -0.80
N LEU A 355 16.18 34.77 -0.35
CA LEU A 355 15.06 35.56 -0.86
C LEU A 355 15.40 36.31 -2.16
N ASP A 356 16.69 36.44 -2.48
CA ASP A 356 17.14 37.08 -3.72
C ASP A 356 16.85 36.19 -4.93
N MET A 357 15.88 36.60 -5.76
CA MET A 357 15.50 35.87 -6.97
C MET A 357 16.63 35.90 -8.02
N LYS A 358 17.47 34.86 -8.01
CA LYS A 358 18.46 34.58 -9.05
C LYS A 358 17.88 33.66 -10.13
N PHE A 359 18.57 33.58 -11.27
CA PHE A 359 18.17 32.73 -12.40
C PHE A 359 17.92 31.27 -11.99
N GLY A 360 18.76 30.72 -11.09
CA GLY A 360 18.62 29.37 -10.56
C GLY A 360 17.30 29.13 -9.80
N GLN A 361 16.66 30.18 -9.27
CA GLN A 361 15.40 30.09 -8.54
C GLN A 361 14.17 30.29 -9.44
N VAL A 362 14.29 31.11 -10.49
CA VAL A 362 13.18 31.40 -11.41
C VAL A 362 12.81 30.17 -12.21
N MET A 363 13.79 29.36 -12.64
CA MET A 363 13.53 28.16 -13.44
C MET A 363 12.65 27.13 -12.69
N PRO A 364 12.95 26.71 -11.44
CA PRO A 364 12.06 25.87 -10.65
C PRO A 364 10.64 26.44 -10.46
N LEU A 365 10.51 27.76 -10.30
CA LEU A 365 9.20 28.40 -10.21
C LEU A 365 8.41 28.33 -11.52
N ILE A 366 9.07 28.47 -12.67
CA ILE A 366 8.42 28.26 -13.98
C ILE A 366 7.98 26.80 -14.12
N LEU A 367 8.78 25.84 -13.63
CA LEU A 367 8.39 24.42 -13.63
C LEU A 367 7.13 24.17 -12.79
N LEU A 368 6.84 24.98 -11.76
CA LEU A 368 5.56 24.88 -11.05
C LEU A 368 4.34 25.09 -11.94
N LEU A 369 4.48 25.88 -13.01
CA LEU A 369 3.40 26.10 -13.98
C LEU A 369 2.98 24.79 -14.66
N VAL A 370 3.91 23.84 -14.81
CA VAL A 370 3.61 22.53 -15.41
C VAL A 370 2.62 21.75 -14.54
N TYR A 371 2.68 21.89 -13.21
CA TYR A 371 1.67 21.30 -12.32
C TYR A 371 0.29 21.94 -12.50
N ALA A 372 0.23 23.26 -12.69
CA ALA A 372 -1.03 23.95 -12.95
C ALA A 372 -1.65 23.47 -14.27
N ILE A 373 -0.83 23.27 -15.31
CA ILE A 373 -1.28 22.71 -16.60
C ILE A 373 -1.81 21.28 -16.40
N ALA A 374 -1.07 20.42 -15.69
CA ALA A 374 -1.50 19.05 -15.41
C ALA A 374 -2.83 19.00 -14.64
N ALA A 375 -3.06 19.93 -13.70
CA ALA A 375 -4.33 20.05 -12.99
C ALA A 375 -5.49 20.46 -13.91
N VAL A 376 -5.24 21.37 -14.86
CA VAL A 376 -6.23 21.79 -15.87
C VAL A 376 -6.57 20.63 -16.80
N GLU A 377 -5.57 19.87 -17.27
CA GLU A 377 -5.76 18.70 -18.13
C GLU A 377 -6.54 17.59 -17.43
N ALA A 378 -6.25 17.32 -16.15
CA ALA A 378 -7.00 16.37 -15.35
C ALA A 378 -8.49 16.75 -15.24
N LYS A 379 -8.78 18.04 -15.03
CA LYS A 379 -10.15 18.56 -14.95
C LYS A 379 -10.85 18.57 -16.32
N ALA A 380 -10.14 18.87 -17.39
CA ALA A 380 -10.67 18.85 -18.75
C ALA A 380 -11.08 17.44 -19.17
N SER A 381 -10.25 16.44 -18.83
CA SER A 381 -10.52 15.02 -19.08
C SER A 381 -11.80 14.57 -18.37
N GLU A 382 -12.01 14.98 -17.11
CA GLU A 382 -13.22 14.66 -16.35
C GLU A 382 -14.50 15.27 -16.98
N LYS A 383 -14.41 16.51 -17.50
CA LYS A 383 -15.55 17.19 -18.11
C LYS A 383 -15.95 16.56 -19.44
N HIS A 384 -14.97 16.19 -20.26
CA HIS A 384 -15.20 15.56 -21.55
C HIS A 384 -15.96 14.23 -21.40
N ASP A 385 -15.63 13.46 -20.36
CA ASP A 385 -16.26 12.17 -20.09
C ASP A 385 -17.72 12.32 -19.62
N LYS A 386 -18.01 13.30 -18.75
CA LYS A 386 -19.39 13.60 -18.33
C LYS A 386 -20.30 13.94 -19.51
N ASN A 387 -19.77 14.59 -20.54
CA ASN A 387 -20.53 14.93 -21.75
C ASN A 387 -20.82 13.70 -22.63
N LYS A 388 -19.92 12.70 -22.68
CA LYS A 388 -20.17 11.46 -23.44
C LYS A 388 -21.28 10.60 -22.84
N ASP A 389 -21.32 10.50 -21.51
CA ASP A 389 -22.32 9.68 -20.81
C ASP A 389 -23.72 10.32 -20.77
N SER A 390 -23.80 11.64 -21.01
CA SER A 390 -25.06 12.38 -21.00
C SER A 390 -25.70 12.51 -22.39
N ASP A 391 -25.10 11.98 -23.45
CA ASP A 391 -25.73 11.91 -24.76
C ASP A 391 -26.67 10.67 -24.84
N PRO A 392 -28.01 10.87 -24.78
CA PRO A 392 -28.97 9.78 -24.77
C PRO A 392 -29.01 8.97 -26.07
N HIS A 393 -28.40 9.46 -27.15
CA HIS A 393 -28.33 8.71 -28.40
C HIS A 393 -27.33 7.54 -28.35
N ASN A 394 -26.30 7.60 -27.50
CA ASN A 394 -25.25 6.58 -27.46
C ASN A 394 -25.63 5.34 -26.60
N LYS A 395 -26.68 5.44 -25.78
CA LYS A 395 -27.15 4.33 -24.93
C LYS A 395 -27.96 3.25 -25.67
N LYS A 396 -28.32 3.46 -26.93
CA LYS A 396 -29.15 2.49 -27.69
C LYS A 396 -28.36 1.50 -28.55
N GLU A 397 -27.06 1.72 -28.78
CA GLU A 397 -26.24 0.82 -29.61
C GLU A 397 -25.41 -0.21 -28.81
N GLU A 398 -25.17 0.02 -27.52
CA GLU A 398 -24.26 -0.84 -26.72
C GLU A 398 -24.94 -2.08 -26.08
N GLU A 399 -26.26 -2.25 -26.24
CA GLU A 399 -27.02 -3.37 -25.63
C GLU A 399 -27.35 -4.51 -26.63
N SER A 400 -26.89 -4.45 -27.89
CA SER A 400 -27.26 -5.46 -28.91
C SER A 400 -26.11 -6.25 -29.56
N GLU A 401 -24.84 -6.06 -29.17
CA GLU A 401 -23.73 -6.84 -29.74
C GLU A 401 -23.13 -7.86 -28.75
N PRO A 402 -23.18 -9.18 -29.06
CA PRO A 402 -22.44 -10.17 -28.30
C PRO A 402 -20.92 -10.00 -28.53
N PRO A 403 -20.06 -10.40 -27.56
CA PRO A 403 -18.63 -10.11 -27.62
C PRO A 403 -17.96 -10.98 -28.68
N HIS A 404 -17.74 -10.43 -29.87
CA HIS A 404 -16.85 -11.01 -30.86
C HIS A 404 -15.41 -10.57 -30.61
N THR A 405 -14.64 -11.47 -29.99
CA THR A 405 -13.18 -11.42 -29.96
C THR A 405 -12.64 -11.68 -31.37
N THR A 406 -12.23 -10.64 -32.09
CA THR A 406 -11.30 -10.78 -33.22
C THR A 406 -10.41 -9.55 -33.31
N TYR A 407 -9.20 -9.64 -32.76
CA TYR A 407 -8.10 -8.76 -33.15
C TYR A 407 -7.55 -9.28 -34.49
N THR A 408 -7.97 -8.66 -35.59
CA THR A 408 -7.27 -8.73 -36.87
C THR A 408 -6.68 -7.36 -37.18
N THR A 409 -5.39 -7.23 -36.96
CA THR A 409 -4.57 -6.11 -37.43
C THR A 409 -4.37 -6.27 -38.94
N ASN A 410 -5.20 -5.61 -39.74
CA ASN A 410 -4.97 -5.47 -41.18
C ASN A 410 -4.22 -4.16 -41.44
N VAL A 411 -2.91 -4.27 -41.65
CA VAL A 411 -2.10 -3.25 -42.32
C VAL A 411 -2.11 -3.58 -43.81
N ASN A 412 -2.77 -2.73 -44.60
CA ASN A 412 -2.68 -2.74 -46.06
C ASN A 412 -1.29 -2.29 -46.50
N MET A 413 -0.56 -3.16 -47.19
CA MET A 413 0.51 -2.79 -48.11
C MET A 413 0.41 -3.67 -49.36
N SER A 414 0.31 -3.02 -50.52
CA SER A 414 0.27 -3.66 -51.85
C SER A 414 1.63 -4.25 -52.26
N PRO A 415 1.67 -5.16 -53.25
CA PRO A 415 2.67 -6.23 -53.33
C PRO A 415 3.79 -5.99 -54.35
N VAL A 416 4.95 -6.64 -54.11
CA VAL A 416 5.97 -6.98 -55.11
C VAL A 416 6.29 -8.48 -54.99
N THR A 417 5.71 -9.23 -55.94
CA THR A 417 6.21 -10.34 -56.78
C THR A 417 7.20 -11.42 -56.26
N GLU A 418 6.76 -12.69 -56.43
CA GLU A 418 7.49 -13.95 -56.78
C GLU A 418 8.49 -14.57 -55.75
N HIS A 419 8.60 -15.88 -55.45
CA HIS A 419 8.07 -17.18 -55.93
C HIS A 419 8.40 -18.26 -54.83
N PRO A 420 8.23 -19.60 -54.98
CA PRO A 420 7.31 -20.39 -54.15
C PRO A 420 7.94 -21.51 -53.27
N GLU A 421 7.04 -22.28 -52.63
CA GLU A 421 7.14 -23.69 -52.19
C GLU A 421 7.80 -24.04 -50.85
N HIS A 422 6.97 -24.36 -49.83
CA HIS A 422 6.61 -25.75 -49.45
C HIS A 422 5.77 -25.78 -48.16
N ASN A 423 4.73 -26.64 -48.17
CA ASN A 423 3.89 -27.10 -47.06
C ASN A 423 4.05 -28.65 -47.02
N PRO A 424 3.48 -29.44 -46.08
CA PRO A 424 2.62 -29.11 -44.93
C PRO A 424 3.09 -29.84 -43.62
N ILE A 425 2.39 -29.75 -42.48
CA ILE A 425 1.49 -30.81 -41.96
C ILE A 425 0.65 -30.25 -40.79
N GLN A 426 -0.64 -30.58 -40.84
CA GLN A 426 -1.71 -30.32 -39.88
C GLN A 426 -1.65 -31.28 -38.68
N HIS A 427 -2.11 -30.84 -37.50
CA HIS A 427 -2.89 -31.68 -36.59
C HIS A 427 -3.92 -30.87 -35.81
N SER A 428 -5.19 -31.18 -36.06
CA SER A 428 -6.38 -30.76 -35.32
C SER A 428 -6.55 -31.59 -34.05
N PHE A 429 -6.92 -30.97 -32.93
CA PHE A 429 -7.41 -31.66 -31.74
C PHE A 429 -8.76 -31.07 -31.32
N THR A 430 -9.79 -31.92 -31.31
CA THR A 430 -11.18 -31.59 -30.95
C THR A 430 -11.47 -32.19 -29.58
N ILE A 431 -12.02 -31.39 -28.64
CA ILE A 431 -12.49 -31.86 -27.31
C ILE A 431 -14.03 -31.81 -27.30
N PRO A 432 -14.73 -32.85 -26.80
CA PRO A 432 -16.18 -32.89 -26.86
C PRO A 432 -16.85 -32.14 -25.69
N VAL A 433 -17.97 -31.49 -26.03
CA VAL A 433 -18.90 -30.80 -25.13
C VAL A 433 -19.76 -31.82 -24.38
N LEU A 434 -19.76 -31.75 -23.05
CA LEU A 434 -20.59 -32.58 -22.17
C LEU A 434 -21.97 -31.95 -21.93
N ARG A 435 -22.98 -32.70 -22.37
CA ARG A 435 -24.41 -32.41 -22.40
C ARG A 435 -25.01 -32.42 -20.98
N ARG A 436 -25.49 -31.27 -20.49
CA ARG A 436 -26.21 -31.16 -19.20
C ARG A 436 -27.67 -31.60 -19.35
N ARG A 437 -28.06 -32.66 -18.64
CA ARG A 437 -29.44 -33.15 -18.51
C ARG A 437 -30.27 -32.21 -17.64
N THR A 438 -31.40 -31.75 -18.15
CA THR A 438 -32.52 -31.16 -17.42
C THR A 438 -33.30 -32.27 -16.69
N PHE A 439 -33.44 -32.17 -15.36
CA PHE A 439 -34.37 -32.99 -14.60
C PHE A 439 -35.68 -32.22 -14.38
N GLY A 440 -36.78 -32.83 -14.82
CA GLY A 440 -38.14 -32.33 -14.64
C GLY A 440 -38.63 -32.48 -13.20
N ALA A 441 -39.43 -31.51 -12.79
CA ALA A 441 -40.13 -31.49 -11.53
C ALA A 441 -41.39 -32.38 -11.62
N THR A 442 -41.54 -33.31 -10.67
CA THR A 442 -42.78 -34.07 -10.47
C THR A 442 -43.28 -33.81 -9.04
N THR A 443 -44.41 -33.13 -8.93
CA THR A 443 -45.23 -32.99 -7.72
C THR A 443 -45.77 -34.34 -7.25
N PRO A 444 -45.83 -34.61 -5.93
CA PRO A 444 -46.72 -35.64 -5.40
C PRO A 444 -47.95 -35.05 -4.70
N ALA A 445 -49.07 -35.72 -4.95
CA ALA A 445 -50.36 -35.51 -4.34
C ALA A 445 -50.41 -35.98 -2.87
N ALA A 446 -51.30 -35.35 -2.11
CA ALA A 446 -51.65 -35.68 -0.73
C ALA A 446 -52.45 -36.99 -0.62
N PRO A 447 -52.41 -37.64 0.55
CA PRO A 447 -53.59 -38.32 1.05
C PRO A 447 -53.94 -37.90 2.49
N THR A 448 -55.22 -37.57 2.65
CA THR A 448 -55.99 -37.52 3.90
C THR A 448 -56.08 -38.90 4.55
N GLY A 449 -55.81 -38.98 5.86
CA GLY A 449 -56.02 -40.17 6.67
C GLY A 449 -56.07 -39.84 8.16
N THR A 450 -57.20 -40.16 8.78
CA THR A 450 -57.63 -39.89 10.16
C THR A 450 -56.94 -40.76 11.22
N ALA A 451 -56.66 -40.11 12.36
CA ALA A 451 -56.74 -40.56 13.76
C ALA A 451 -56.19 -41.95 14.17
N GLN A 452 -55.21 -41.94 15.09
CA GLN A 452 -55.30 -42.70 16.35
C GLN A 452 -54.30 -42.16 17.38
N ALA A 453 -54.77 -42.01 18.61
CA ALA A 453 -54.01 -41.62 19.77
C ALA A 453 -53.32 -42.85 20.37
N GLU A 454 -52.01 -42.79 20.56
CA GLU A 454 -51.29 -43.71 21.43
C GLU A 454 -50.15 -42.98 22.13
N SER A 455 -50.17 -43.08 23.46
CA SER A 455 -49.15 -42.65 24.40
C SER A 455 -47.91 -43.55 24.29
N SER A 456 -46.71 -42.98 24.24
CA SER A 456 -45.57 -43.47 25.05
C SER A 456 -44.30 -42.62 24.85
N ASP A 457 -43.81 -42.08 25.96
CA ASP A 457 -42.40 -41.84 26.32
C ASP A 457 -41.32 -42.11 25.24
N THR A 458 -40.96 -41.11 24.44
CA THR A 458 -39.78 -41.13 23.54
C THR A 458 -39.16 -39.74 23.30
N GLY A 459 -39.24 -38.83 24.28
CA GLY A 459 -38.83 -37.42 24.09
C GLY A 459 -37.32 -37.11 24.06
N SER A 460 -36.43 -38.06 24.35
CA SER A 460 -34.99 -37.78 24.52
C SER A 460 -34.08 -38.33 23.42
N ILE A 461 -34.58 -39.24 22.58
CA ILE A 461 -33.77 -39.89 21.53
C ILE A 461 -33.91 -39.15 20.18
N GLU A 462 -35.07 -38.57 19.88
CA GLU A 462 -35.27 -37.79 18.65
C GLU A 462 -34.52 -36.46 18.65
N LEU A 463 -34.36 -35.80 19.80
CA LEU A 463 -33.61 -34.54 19.87
C LEU A 463 -32.11 -34.75 19.56
N ARG A 464 -31.54 -35.91 19.95
CA ARG A 464 -30.16 -36.28 19.61
C ARG A 464 -29.99 -36.63 18.13
N SER A 465 -30.98 -37.26 17.50
CA SER A 465 -30.91 -37.60 16.07
C SER A 465 -31.10 -36.37 15.19
N ILE A 466 -31.94 -35.41 15.60
CA ILE A 466 -32.10 -34.12 14.94
C ILE A 466 -30.84 -33.25 15.10
N GLN A 467 -30.23 -33.22 16.29
CA GLN A 467 -28.99 -32.47 16.52
C GLN A 467 -27.79 -33.08 15.77
N SER A 468 -27.74 -34.42 15.65
CA SER A 468 -26.78 -35.15 14.82
C SER A 468 -26.96 -34.87 13.32
N ARG A 469 -28.20 -34.86 12.82
CA ARG A 469 -28.50 -34.53 11.42
C ARG A 469 -28.23 -33.06 11.08
N MET A 470 -28.47 -32.17 12.02
CA MET A 470 -28.17 -30.75 11.84
C MET A 470 -26.66 -30.50 11.75
N SER A 471 -25.83 -31.26 12.51
CA SER A 471 -24.37 -31.19 12.41
C SER A 471 -23.81 -31.75 11.09
N THR A 472 -24.44 -32.77 10.50
CA THR A 472 -24.00 -33.35 9.23
C THR A 472 -24.38 -32.48 8.03
N VAL A 473 -25.58 -31.88 8.04
CA VAL A 473 -25.99 -30.92 6.99
C VAL A 473 -25.19 -29.62 7.05
N GLN A 474 -24.83 -29.14 8.25
CA GLN A 474 -23.92 -28.01 8.41
C GLN A 474 -22.49 -28.35 7.93
N LEU A 475 -22.04 -29.60 8.15
CA LEU A 475 -20.75 -30.08 7.67
C LEU A 475 -20.73 -30.23 6.13
N GLU A 476 -21.82 -30.70 5.52
CA GLU A 476 -21.96 -30.80 4.06
C GLU A 476 -22.06 -29.42 3.39
N ARG A 477 -22.74 -28.44 4.02
CA ARG A 477 -22.68 -27.03 3.59
C ARG A 477 -21.29 -26.43 3.74
N ALA A 478 -20.59 -26.73 4.82
CA ALA A 478 -19.21 -26.30 5.00
C ALA A 478 -18.24 -26.98 3.99
N GLN A 479 -18.57 -28.19 3.51
CA GLN A 479 -17.82 -28.88 2.47
C GLN A 479 -18.15 -28.40 1.05
N THR A 480 -19.37 -27.97 0.77
CA THR A 480 -19.72 -27.37 -0.54
C THR A 480 -19.17 -25.95 -0.68
N ILE A 481 -18.99 -25.22 0.42
CA ILE A 481 -18.23 -23.94 0.46
C ILE A 481 -16.71 -24.16 0.24
N ARG A 482 -16.22 -25.41 0.26
CA ARG A 482 -14.80 -25.75 0.17
C ARG A 482 -14.24 -25.65 -1.27
N ASP A 483 -15.11 -25.67 -2.28
CA ASP A 483 -14.72 -25.68 -3.70
C ASP A 483 -14.78 -24.30 -4.37
N ASP A 484 -15.52 -23.35 -3.80
CA ASP A 484 -15.40 -21.94 -4.22
C ASP A 484 -14.19 -21.34 -3.50
N ASP A 485 -13.20 -20.90 -4.28
CA ASP A 485 -11.94 -20.30 -3.81
C ASP A 485 -12.16 -18.94 -3.08
N GLU A 486 -13.42 -18.56 -2.83
CA GLU A 486 -13.84 -17.35 -2.15
C GLU A 486 -13.55 -17.48 -0.66
N LEU A 487 -12.42 -16.88 -0.25
CA LEU A 487 -12.03 -16.76 1.14
C LEU A 487 -13.18 -16.08 1.90
N ILE A 488 -13.85 -16.83 2.79
CA ILE A 488 -14.94 -16.31 3.63
C ILE A 488 -14.50 -14.98 4.24
N ASP A 489 -15.20 -13.91 3.88
CA ASP A 489 -14.97 -12.58 4.43
C ASP A 489 -15.53 -12.53 5.85
N VAL A 490 -14.62 -12.81 6.78
CA VAL A 490 -14.87 -12.84 8.21
C VAL A 490 -15.34 -11.47 8.71
N PHE A 491 -14.91 -10.38 8.07
CA PHE A 491 -15.27 -9.01 8.45
C PHE A 491 -16.71 -8.69 8.02
N ALA A 492 -17.08 -8.97 6.76
CA ALA A 492 -18.44 -8.75 6.26
C ALA A 492 -19.48 -9.49 7.11
N LEU A 493 -19.22 -10.75 7.44
CA LEU A 493 -20.10 -11.54 8.30
C LEU A 493 -20.22 -10.95 9.71
N ALA A 494 -19.11 -10.53 10.31
CA ALA A 494 -19.12 -9.90 11.62
C ALA A 494 -19.91 -8.58 11.60
N ARG A 495 -19.82 -7.83 10.51
CA ARG A 495 -20.56 -6.57 10.30
C ARG A 495 -22.06 -6.82 10.15
N GLU A 496 -22.48 -7.86 9.45
CA GLU A 496 -23.89 -8.23 9.30
C GLU A 496 -24.50 -8.67 10.65
N GLY A 497 -23.81 -9.52 11.40
CA GLY A 497 -24.33 -10.06 12.67
C GLY A 497 -24.13 -9.15 13.89
N ALA A 498 -23.11 -8.30 13.90
CA ALA A 498 -22.70 -7.49 15.06
C ALA A 498 -22.22 -6.08 14.67
N GLY A 499 -22.84 -5.46 13.66
CA GLY A 499 -22.38 -4.21 13.04
C GLY A 499 -22.06 -3.07 14.01
N ILE A 500 -22.87 -2.87 15.07
CA ILE A 500 -22.60 -1.84 16.09
C ILE A 500 -21.25 -2.09 16.79
N TYR A 501 -20.98 -3.33 17.18
CA TYR A 501 -19.74 -3.68 17.89
C TYR A 501 -18.51 -3.58 16.97
N VAL A 502 -18.64 -4.00 15.71
CA VAL A 502 -17.57 -3.86 14.71
C VAL A 502 -17.25 -2.39 14.46
N ASN A 503 -18.27 -1.53 14.28
CA ASN A 503 -18.06 -0.10 14.08
C ASN A 503 -17.36 0.54 15.29
N VAL A 504 -17.77 0.20 16.52
CA VAL A 504 -17.10 0.67 17.75
C VAL A 504 -15.66 0.18 17.82
N ALA A 505 -15.39 -1.08 17.49
CA ALA A 505 -14.03 -1.64 17.46
C ALA A 505 -13.13 -0.91 16.45
N VAL A 506 -13.63 -0.66 15.23
CA VAL A 506 -12.92 0.11 14.20
C VAL A 506 -12.61 1.53 14.68
N LEU A 507 -13.58 2.22 15.29
CA LEU A 507 -13.37 3.57 15.82
C LEU A 507 -12.33 3.57 16.96
N ILE A 508 -12.37 2.60 17.88
CA ILE A 508 -11.36 2.47 18.94
C ILE A 508 -9.96 2.30 18.33
N LEU A 509 -9.80 1.40 17.36
CA LEU A 509 -8.52 1.18 16.69
C LEU A 509 -8.04 2.42 15.91
N PHE A 510 -8.96 3.17 15.31
CA PHE A 510 -8.64 4.43 14.65
C PHE A 510 -8.16 5.51 15.65
N PHE A 511 -8.80 5.65 16.81
CA PHE A 511 -8.30 6.56 17.86
C PHE A 511 -6.95 6.10 18.43
N LEU A 512 -6.73 4.78 18.56
CA LEU A 512 -5.43 4.24 18.94
C LEU A 512 -4.37 4.54 17.87
N LEU A 513 -4.71 4.52 16.58
CA LEU A 513 -3.82 4.94 15.50
C LEU A 513 -3.43 6.42 15.63
N ILE A 514 -4.40 7.32 15.87
CA ILE A 514 -4.11 8.74 16.09
C ILE A 514 -3.22 8.92 17.33
N GLY A 515 -3.56 8.27 18.44
CA GLY A 515 -2.75 8.30 19.66
C GLY A 515 -1.33 7.78 19.43
N TYR A 516 -1.18 6.73 18.63
CA TYR A 516 0.11 6.20 18.21
C TYR A 516 0.91 7.21 17.37
N LEU A 517 0.29 7.89 16.40
CA LEU A 517 0.96 8.91 15.59
C LEU A 517 1.38 10.13 16.43
N LEU A 518 0.54 10.57 17.37
CA LEU A 518 0.89 11.64 18.32
C LEU A 518 2.04 11.21 19.24
N LEU A 519 1.99 10.00 19.79
CA LEU A 519 3.06 9.47 20.61
C LEU A 519 4.37 9.35 19.81
N THR A 520 4.27 8.95 18.55
CA THR A 520 5.42 8.91 17.63
C THR A 520 5.93 10.31 17.32
N ALA A 521 5.10 11.34 17.26
CA ALA A 521 5.59 12.71 17.07
C ALA A 521 6.44 13.19 18.26
N PHE A 522 6.01 12.91 19.50
CA PHE A 522 6.73 13.34 20.70
C PHE A 522 7.90 12.42 21.08
N TYR A 523 7.77 11.12 20.82
CA TYR A 523 8.73 10.08 21.23
C TYR A 523 9.21 9.27 20.03
N MET A 524 9.39 9.94 18.89
CA MET A 524 9.74 9.35 17.60
C MET A 524 10.82 8.29 17.75
N ARG A 525 11.93 8.68 18.36
CA ARG A 525 13.09 7.82 18.56
C ARG A 525 12.78 6.52 19.31
N TYR A 526 12.07 6.60 20.44
CA TYR A 526 11.75 5.42 21.24
C TYR A 526 10.68 4.54 20.59
N MET A 527 9.65 5.16 20.01
CA MET A 527 8.54 4.46 19.37
C MET A 527 8.97 3.75 18.10
N VAL A 528 9.70 4.44 17.23
CA VAL A 528 10.24 3.88 15.98
C VAL A 528 11.21 2.75 16.31
N THR A 529 12.04 2.89 17.35
CA THR A 529 12.94 1.83 17.83
C THR A 529 12.19 0.59 18.31
N ALA A 530 11.18 0.77 19.16
CA ALA A 530 10.38 -0.33 19.69
C ALA A 530 9.67 -1.07 18.57
N LEU A 531 9.08 -0.35 17.62
CA LEU A 531 8.42 -0.94 16.47
C LEU A 531 9.37 -1.67 15.54
N ALA A 532 10.49 -1.05 15.18
CA ALA A 532 11.52 -1.68 14.37
C ALA A 532 11.92 -3.02 14.98
N THR A 533 12.19 -3.03 16.29
CA THR A 533 12.54 -4.23 17.06
C THR A 533 11.43 -5.28 17.01
N LEU A 534 10.17 -4.90 17.25
CA LEU A 534 9.03 -5.82 17.22
C LEU A 534 8.80 -6.42 15.81
N PHE A 535 8.91 -5.60 14.77
CA PHE A 535 8.81 -6.03 13.38
C PHE A 535 9.95 -6.98 13.01
N SER A 536 11.19 -6.66 13.39
CA SER A 536 12.35 -7.52 13.16
C SER A 536 12.22 -8.87 13.88
N ILE A 537 11.80 -8.88 15.16
CA ILE A 537 11.55 -10.12 15.91
C ILE A 537 10.47 -10.95 15.21
N ARG A 538 9.34 -10.34 14.84
CA ARG A 538 8.25 -11.02 14.13
C ARG A 538 8.73 -11.59 12.79
N PHE A 539 9.52 -10.83 12.03
CA PHE A 539 10.09 -11.26 10.77
C PHE A 539 11.03 -12.45 10.97
N ILE A 540 11.98 -12.38 11.91
CA ILE A 540 12.92 -13.47 12.20
C ILE A 540 12.18 -14.74 12.62
N ILE A 541 11.18 -14.63 13.50
CA ILE A 541 10.38 -15.79 13.94
C ILE A 541 9.64 -16.42 12.76
N LYS A 542 8.95 -15.63 11.94
CA LYS A 542 8.19 -16.14 10.78
C LYS A 542 9.10 -16.77 9.73
N THR A 543 10.19 -16.10 9.39
CA THR A 543 11.20 -16.62 8.46
C THR A 543 11.83 -17.89 8.99
N GLY A 544 12.15 -17.97 10.28
CA GLY A 544 12.66 -19.19 10.91
C GLY A 544 11.69 -20.36 10.85
N ILE A 545 10.40 -20.12 11.10
CA ILE A 545 9.34 -21.14 10.96
C ILE A 545 9.24 -21.60 9.50
N ALA A 546 9.23 -20.67 8.56
CA ALA A 546 9.10 -20.97 7.14
C ALA A 546 10.31 -21.77 6.60
N ILE A 547 11.54 -21.40 6.98
CA ILE A 547 12.75 -22.16 6.61
C ILE A 547 12.69 -23.58 7.17
N ARG A 548 12.24 -23.77 8.42
CA ARG A 548 12.09 -25.12 9.00
C ARG A 548 11.04 -25.94 8.24
N ALA A 549 9.92 -25.33 7.85
CA ALA A 549 8.88 -25.99 7.07
C ALA A 549 9.39 -26.42 5.69
N VAL A 550 10.08 -25.53 4.96
CA VAL A 550 10.69 -25.83 3.66
C VAL A 550 11.74 -26.95 3.77
N ARG A 551 12.60 -26.93 4.80
CA ARG A 551 13.58 -28.01 5.05
C ARG A 551 12.91 -29.35 5.35
N ARG A 552 11.79 -29.34 6.09
CA ARG A 552 11.01 -30.55 6.38
C ARG A 552 10.44 -31.15 5.08
N LEU A 553 9.80 -30.33 4.24
CA LEU A 553 9.25 -30.76 2.95
C LEU A 553 10.34 -31.31 2.03
N LYS A 554 11.51 -30.66 2.00
CA LYS A 554 12.68 -31.17 1.27
C LYS A 554 13.10 -32.56 1.75
N GLY A 555 13.21 -32.76 3.06
CA GLY A 555 13.58 -34.06 3.63
C GLY A 555 12.51 -35.15 3.48
N GLU A 556 11.23 -34.79 3.36
CA GLU A 556 10.16 -35.72 3.00
C GLU A 556 10.28 -36.17 1.54
N ARG A 557 10.56 -35.22 0.64
CA ARG A 557 10.74 -35.51 -0.79
C ARG A 557 11.96 -36.41 -1.06
N GLU A 558 13.09 -36.13 -0.42
CA GLU A 558 14.30 -36.95 -0.54
C GLU A 558 14.07 -38.38 -0.03
N ARG A 559 13.20 -38.57 0.97
CA ARG A 559 12.80 -39.90 1.46
C ARG A 559 11.87 -40.63 0.49
N CYS A 560 10.97 -39.93 -0.19
CA CYS A 560 10.03 -40.55 -1.14
C CYS A 560 10.67 -40.88 -2.51
N TYR A 561 11.63 -40.08 -2.96
CA TYR A 561 12.22 -40.20 -4.31
C TYR A 561 13.71 -40.59 -4.31
N GLY A 562 14.29 -40.83 -3.14
CA GLY A 562 15.69 -41.25 -3.03
C GLY A 562 15.95 -42.62 -3.68
N PRO A 563 17.18 -42.89 -4.13
CA PRO A 563 17.57 -44.10 -4.89
C PRO A 563 17.39 -45.44 -4.16
N GLY A 564 16.87 -45.45 -2.92
CA GLY A 564 16.51 -46.66 -2.17
C GLY A 564 15.00 -46.95 -2.11
N GLY A 565 14.13 -46.09 -2.68
CA GLY A 565 12.67 -46.25 -2.62
C GLY A 565 12.05 -47.05 -3.77
N GLY A 566 12.88 -47.64 -4.64
CA GLY A 566 12.46 -48.36 -5.85
C GLY A 566 12.52 -49.88 -5.76
N ASN A 567 12.37 -50.47 -4.57
CA ASN A 567 12.21 -51.92 -4.38
C ASN A 567 10.86 -52.26 -3.76
#